data_AF-A0A8J6YT51-F1
#
_entry.id   AF-A0A8J6YT51-F1
#
_cell.length_a   1.000
_cell.length_b   1.000
_cell.length_c   1.000
_cell.angle_alpha   90.00
_cell.angle_beta   90.00
_cell.angle_gamma   90.00
#
_symmetry.space_group_name_H-M   'P 1'
#
loop_
_entity.id
_entity.type
_entity.pdbx_description
1 polymer ?
#
loop_
_entity_poly.entity_id
_entity_poly.type
_entity_poly.pdbx_seq_one_letter_code
_entity_poly.pdbx_strand_id
1 'polypeptide(L)'
;YEFDWKEDDWDRIAQGILLGHLMECSGQASGGNFSGDWWNIPDMENIGYLLAEVSEDGSAVLTKPPHTGGRVSVDTLKEQFLYEIHDPSAYITPDVIADFSEVRLEQVGENRVKLSGVKGRPAPSTLKALIGYENGYMGQGLVGYSWPDAMKKARKADEIIRKQISLYGIEVEEILSEYVGYNSIHGPLARPVDEENLNEIYLRVAVRTKDRKTAERFGRLFPPLALNGPPFIGGLSGMFSVRQLLGLWSILIPREWVEGQISVSVEEVR
;
A
#
# COMPACT_ATOMS: atom_id res chain seq x y z
N TYR A 1 -20.43 18.25 14.51
CA TYR A 1 -21.73 17.82 15.05
C TYR A 1 -21.65 17.73 16.57
N GLU A 2 -21.09 16.66 17.17
CA GLU A 2 -21.14 16.46 18.63
C GLU A 2 -20.59 17.62 19.48
N PHE A 3 -19.50 18.25 19.03
CA PHE A 3 -18.85 19.37 19.75
C PHE A 3 -19.10 20.75 19.12
N ASP A 4 -19.97 20.85 18.12
CA ASP A 4 -20.25 22.11 17.41
C ASP A 4 -18.99 22.87 16.93
N TRP A 5 -17.91 22.16 16.60
CA TRP A 5 -16.73 22.75 15.97
C TRP A 5 -17.12 23.47 14.69
N LYS A 6 -16.65 24.70 14.54
CA LYS A 6 -16.95 25.52 13.35
C LYS A 6 -16.19 24.99 12.14
N GLU A 7 -16.79 25.15 10.96
CA GLU A 7 -16.17 24.78 9.69
C GLU A 7 -14.93 25.60 9.35
N ASP A 8 -14.74 26.76 9.98
CA ASP A 8 -13.56 27.61 9.84
C ASP A 8 -12.57 27.47 11.02
N ASP A 9 -12.82 26.56 11.96
CA ASP A 9 -11.87 26.20 13.01
C ASP A 9 -10.85 25.18 12.48
N TRP A 10 -9.91 25.67 11.70
CA TRP A 10 -8.92 24.83 11.01
C TRP A 10 -8.09 23.97 11.96
N ASP A 11 -7.78 24.45 13.17
CA ASP A 11 -7.03 23.66 14.15
C ASP A 11 -7.84 22.43 14.61
N ARG A 12 -9.16 22.59 14.81
CA ARG A 12 -10.06 21.47 15.14
C ARG A 12 -10.25 20.51 13.99
N ILE A 13 -10.39 21.02 12.76
CA ILE A 13 -10.52 20.16 11.58
C ILE A 13 -9.21 19.38 11.35
N ALA A 14 -8.04 20.03 11.48
CA ALA A 14 -6.75 19.36 11.36
C ALA A 14 -6.55 18.29 12.45
N GLN A 15 -7.06 18.52 13.66
CA GLN A 15 -7.10 17.52 14.72
C GLN A 15 -7.99 16.32 14.35
N GLY A 16 -9.13 16.56 13.72
CA GLY A 16 -9.96 15.50 13.14
C GLY A 16 -9.23 14.71 12.06
N ILE A 17 -8.53 15.38 11.14
CA ILE A 17 -7.72 14.74 10.09
C ILE A 17 -6.62 13.86 10.68
N LEU A 18 -5.86 14.36 11.66
CA LEU A 18 -4.80 13.58 12.31
C LEU A 18 -5.35 12.35 13.02
N LEU A 19 -6.51 12.46 13.66
CA LEU A 19 -7.17 11.31 14.27
C LEU A 19 -7.65 10.32 13.23
N GLY A 20 -8.26 10.78 12.14
CA GLY A 20 -8.63 9.95 11.01
C GLY A 20 -7.43 9.17 10.45
N HIS A 21 -6.33 9.87 10.19
CA HIS A 21 -5.06 9.31 9.70
C HIS A 21 -4.47 8.23 10.62
N LEU A 22 -4.62 8.38 11.94
CA LEU A 22 -4.14 7.39 12.90
C LEU A 22 -5.09 6.21 13.11
N MET A 23 -6.40 6.42 12.89
CA MET A 23 -7.42 5.38 13.07
C MET A 23 -7.74 4.60 11.79
N GLU A 24 -7.29 5.06 10.63
CA GLU A 24 -7.37 4.31 9.38
C GLU A 24 -6.37 3.14 9.33
N CYS A 25 -6.38 2.39 8.23
CA CYS A 25 -5.49 1.23 8.01
C CYS A 25 -5.61 0.08 9.04
N SER A 26 -6.76 -0.05 9.69
CA SER A 26 -7.12 -1.20 10.54
C SER A 26 -6.21 -1.36 11.78
N GLY A 27 -5.34 -2.37 11.80
CA GLY A 27 -4.58 -2.76 12.99
C GLY A 27 -3.19 -2.13 13.09
N GLN A 28 -2.78 -1.27 12.15
CA GLN A 28 -1.39 -0.79 12.05
C GLN A 28 -0.95 0.03 13.26
N ALA A 29 -1.77 1.00 13.66
CA ALA A 29 -1.56 1.81 14.87
C ALA A 29 -1.54 1.01 16.18
N SER A 30 -2.08 -0.22 16.16
CA SER A 30 -2.11 -1.18 17.27
C SER A 30 -1.11 -2.34 17.11
N GLY A 31 -0.09 -2.20 16.26
CA GLY A 31 1.02 -3.16 16.15
C GLY A 31 0.94 -4.12 14.95
N GLY A 32 -0.07 -4.04 14.10
CA GLY A 32 -0.10 -4.72 12.81
C GLY A 32 0.91 -4.09 11.84
N ASN A 33 1.58 -4.89 11.01
CA ASN A 33 2.61 -4.41 10.07
C ASN A 33 3.77 -3.60 10.73
N PHE A 34 3.88 -3.64 12.07
CA PHE A 34 4.87 -2.87 12.81
C PHE A 34 6.29 -3.32 12.45
N SER A 35 7.18 -2.38 12.18
CA SER A 35 8.56 -2.67 11.80
C SER A 35 9.53 -2.79 12.99
N GLY A 36 9.10 -2.40 14.19
CA GLY A 36 9.88 -2.50 15.42
C GLY A 36 9.90 -3.92 16.00
N ASP A 37 9.61 -4.03 17.29
CA ASP A 37 9.57 -5.29 18.05
C ASP A 37 8.33 -6.15 17.73
N TRP A 38 8.15 -6.47 16.45
CA TRP A 38 6.91 -7.03 15.90
C TRP A 38 6.63 -8.46 16.37
N TRP A 39 7.66 -9.27 16.58
CA TRP A 39 7.52 -10.65 17.06
C TRP A 39 7.00 -10.74 18.50
N ASN A 40 7.02 -9.62 19.25
CA ASN A 40 6.50 -9.52 20.61
C ASN A 40 5.16 -8.79 20.69
N ILE A 41 4.51 -8.49 19.55
CA ILE A 41 3.17 -7.93 19.56
C ILE A 41 2.22 -9.03 20.08
N PRO A 42 1.46 -8.78 21.16
CA PRO A 42 0.61 -9.82 21.75
C PRO A 42 -0.56 -10.18 20.83
N ASP A 43 -0.90 -11.47 20.72
CA ASP A 43 -2.14 -11.95 20.09
C ASP A 43 -2.38 -11.32 18.70
N MET A 44 -1.35 -11.37 17.84
CA MET A 44 -1.36 -10.73 16.51
C MET A 44 -2.49 -11.26 15.60
N GLU A 45 -2.97 -12.47 15.84
CA GLU A 45 -4.11 -13.08 15.16
C GLU A 45 -5.45 -12.40 15.48
N ASN A 46 -5.51 -11.62 16.57
CA ASN A 46 -6.73 -10.97 17.08
C ASN A 46 -6.43 -9.50 17.50
N ILE A 47 -5.65 -8.79 16.68
CA ILE A 47 -5.34 -7.36 16.88
C ILE A 47 -6.62 -6.54 16.93
N GLY A 48 -6.79 -5.77 18.02
CA GLY A 48 -7.89 -4.83 18.14
C GLY A 48 -7.59 -3.51 17.45
N TYR A 49 -8.55 -3.01 16.69
CA TYR A 49 -8.42 -1.72 15.99
C TYR A 49 -8.50 -0.54 16.96
N LEU A 50 -7.98 0.60 16.53
CA LEU A 50 -7.89 1.77 17.39
C LEU A 50 -9.27 2.30 17.81
N LEU A 51 -9.32 2.83 19.02
CA LEU A 51 -10.39 3.67 19.54
C LEU A 51 -9.78 5.03 19.89
N ALA A 52 -10.49 6.10 19.57
CA ALA A 52 -10.15 7.44 20.03
C ALA A 52 -11.17 7.92 21.07
N GLU A 53 -10.67 8.27 22.25
CA GLU A 53 -11.44 9.03 23.23
C GLU A 53 -11.17 10.52 22.97
N VAL A 54 -12.12 11.20 22.35
CA VAL A 54 -11.97 12.59 21.88
C VAL A 54 -12.68 13.54 22.85
N SER A 55 -11.98 14.60 23.24
CA SER A 55 -12.50 15.67 24.10
C SER A 55 -13.00 16.85 23.25
N GLU A 56 -13.86 17.70 23.83
CA GLU A 56 -14.41 18.90 23.16
C GLU A 56 -13.32 19.85 22.67
N ASP A 57 -12.19 19.91 23.39
CA ASP A 57 -11.02 20.69 23.02
C ASP A 57 -10.12 20.00 21.96
N GLY A 58 -10.63 18.98 21.28
CA GLY A 58 -9.93 18.20 20.26
C GLY A 58 -8.81 17.31 20.78
N SER A 59 -8.41 17.42 22.05
CA SER A 59 -7.42 16.50 22.61
C SER A 59 -7.99 15.09 22.63
N ALA A 60 -7.12 14.11 22.38
CA ALA A 60 -7.56 12.73 22.24
C ALA A 60 -6.56 11.74 22.82
N VAL A 61 -7.09 10.63 23.35
CA VAL A 61 -6.32 9.45 23.74
C VAL A 61 -6.67 8.31 22.80
N LEU A 62 -5.66 7.79 22.13
CA LEU A 62 -5.76 6.60 21.31
C LEU A 62 -5.53 5.37 22.17
N THR A 63 -6.42 4.40 22.04
CA THR A 63 -6.42 3.12 22.75
C THR A 63 -6.91 2.01 21.85
N LYS A 64 -7.05 0.79 22.37
CA LYS A 64 -7.67 -0.35 21.69
C LYS A 64 -8.74 -1.00 22.58
N PRO A 65 -9.69 -1.76 22.01
CA PRO A 65 -10.68 -2.49 22.79
C PRO A 65 -10.03 -3.42 23.83
N PRO A 66 -10.71 -3.63 24.98
CA PRO A 66 -10.28 -4.63 25.94
C PRO A 66 -10.39 -6.04 25.34
N HIS A 67 -9.59 -6.97 25.85
CA HIS A 67 -9.61 -8.39 25.44
C HIS A 67 -9.24 -8.68 23.97
N THR A 68 -8.60 -7.73 23.28
CA THR A 68 -7.97 -7.95 21.98
C THR A 68 -6.45 -8.01 22.09
N GLY A 69 -5.79 -8.52 21.05
CA GLY A 69 -4.34 -8.39 20.88
C GLY A 69 -3.90 -7.00 20.46
N GLY A 70 -2.65 -6.92 20.02
CA GLY A 70 -1.98 -5.69 19.63
C GLY A 70 -1.36 -4.93 20.79
N ARG A 71 -0.68 -3.84 20.43
CA ARG A 71 -0.03 -2.89 21.34
C ARG A 71 -0.25 -1.48 20.80
N VAL A 72 -0.81 -0.58 21.61
CA VAL A 72 -0.86 0.86 21.30
C VAL A 72 0.25 1.55 22.08
N SER A 73 1.32 1.92 21.39
CA SER A 73 2.44 2.67 21.96
C SER A 73 2.79 3.88 21.12
N VAL A 74 3.64 4.75 21.66
CA VAL A 74 4.21 5.86 20.89
C VAL A 74 4.88 5.36 19.60
N ASP A 75 5.54 4.21 19.63
CA ASP A 75 6.26 3.67 18.46
C ASP A 75 5.31 3.15 17.39
N THR A 76 4.27 2.39 17.77
CA THR A 76 3.27 1.91 16.81
C THR A 76 2.50 3.06 16.17
N LEU A 77 2.20 4.11 16.95
CA LEU A 77 1.55 5.31 16.43
C LEU A 77 2.47 6.18 15.58
N LYS A 78 3.77 6.27 15.88
CA LYS A 78 4.73 6.98 15.01
C LYS A 78 4.82 6.33 13.64
N GLU A 79 4.77 5.01 13.57
CA GLU A 79 4.80 4.31 12.30
C GLU A 79 3.55 4.59 11.46
N GLN A 80 2.35 4.53 12.06
CA GLN A 80 1.11 4.94 11.38
C GLN A 80 1.12 6.43 11.03
N PHE A 81 1.63 7.28 11.92
CA PHE A 81 1.69 8.72 11.72
C PHE A 81 2.51 9.10 10.49
N LEU A 82 3.63 8.40 10.23
CA LEU A 82 4.50 8.68 9.08
C LEU A 82 4.05 7.97 7.80
N TYR A 83 3.15 7.01 7.90
CA TYR A 83 2.59 6.30 6.77
C TYR A 83 1.83 7.28 5.85
N GLU A 84 2.07 7.21 4.54
CA GLU A 84 1.43 8.04 3.51
C GLU A 84 1.57 9.58 3.67
N ILE A 85 2.46 10.05 4.54
CA ILE A 85 2.75 11.48 4.69
C ILE A 85 3.86 11.91 3.72
N HIS A 86 3.53 12.88 2.86
CA HIS A 86 4.50 13.49 1.94
C HIS A 86 5.20 14.70 2.57
N ASP A 87 4.47 15.78 2.84
CA ASP A 87 4.98 16.98 3.54
C ASP A 87 4.25 17.13 4.89
N PRO A 88 4.92 16.80 6.02
CA PRO A 88 4.32 16.93 7.35
C PRO A 88 3.91 18.37 7.70
N SER A 89 4.54 19.39 7.12
CA SER A 89 4.23 20.80 7.41
C SER A 89 3.09 21.37 6.57
N ALA A 90 2.61 20.60 5.59
CA ALA A 90 1.54 20.96 4.67
C ALA A 90 0.83 19.71 4.13
N TYR A 91 0.26 18.91 5.02
CA TYR A 91 -0.55 17.75 4.64
C TYR A 91 -1.90 18.22 4.08
N ILE A 92 -2.01 18.22 2.75
CA ILE A 92 -3.17 18.78 2.02
C ILE A 92 -4.31 17.77 2.01
N THR A 93 -5.44 18.13 2.63
CA THR A 93 -6.71 17.38 2.52
C THR A 93 -7.79 18.26 1.88
N PRO A 94 -8.96 17.69 1.51
CA PRO A 94 -10.09 18.47 1.02
C PRO A 94 -10.60 19.51 2.02
N ASP A 95 -10.42 19.34 3.32
CA ASP A 95 -11.07 20.22 4.30
C ASP A 95 -10.09 21.14 5.04
N VAL A 96 -8.79 20.83 5.02
CA VAL A 96 -7.78 21.61 5.73
C VAL A 96 -6.39 21.30 5.16
N ILE A 97 -5.47 22.24 5.25
CA ILE A 97 -4.05 21.93 5.12
C ILE A 97 -3.49 21.75 6.52
N ALA A 98 -3.26 20.50 6.92
CA ALA A 98 -2.82 20.16 8.26
C ALA A 98 -1.30 20.28 8.40
N ASP A 99 -0.86 20.84 9.52
CA ASP A 99 0.54 20.96 9.89
C ASP A 99 0.81 20.02 11.08
N PHE A 100 1.51 18.94 10.77
CA PHE A 100 1.87 17.88 11.68
C PHE A 100 3.27 18.08 12.30
N SER A 101 3.98 19.17 11.98
CA SER A 101 5.37 19.37 12.39
C SER A 101 5.58 19.46 13.90
N GLU A 102 4.57 19.91 14.64
CA GLU A 102 4.59 20.07 16.10
C GLU A 102 3.75 19.02 16.84
N VAL A 103 3.33 17.94 16.15
CA VAL A 103 2.55 16.86 16.76
C VAL A 103 3.34 16.15 17.84
N ARG A 104 2.68 15.92 18.98
CA ARG A 104 3.23 15.23 20.14
C ARG A 104 2.40 13.99 20.45
N LEU A 105 3.12 12.87 20.61
CA LEU A 105 2.60 11.59 21.07
C LEU A 105 3.18 11.32 22.47
N GLU A 106 2.30 11.17 23.45
CA GLU A 106 2.67 10.96 24.85
C GLU A 106 2.05 9.66 25.38
N GLN A 107 2.86 8.75 25.90
CA GLN A 107 2.34 7.54 26.56
C GLN A 107 1.73 7.93 27.90
N VAL A 108 0.41 7.74 28.05
CA VAL A 108 -0.34 8.13 29.26
C VAL A 108 -0.89 6.92 30.04
N GLY A 109 -0.62 5.72 29.55
CA GLY A 109 -0.98 4.47 30.22
C GLY A 109 -0.66 3.26 29.34
N GLU A 110 -0.91 2.06 29.85
CA GLU A 110 -0.80 0.84 29.03
C GLU A 110 -1.81 0.90 27.88
N ASN A 111 -1.34 0.71 26.65
CA ASN A 111 -2.14 0.83 25.43
C ASN A 111 -2.84 2.18 25.26
N ARG A 112 -2.33 3.27 25.88
CA ARG A 112 -2.95 4.59 25.83
C ARG A 112 -1.94 5.66 25.49
N VAL A 113 -2.15 6.34 24.38
CA VAL A 113 -1.28 7.43 23.91
C VAL A 113 -2.10 8.67 23.65
N LYS A 114 -1.72 9.77 24.29
CA LYS A 114 -2.32 11.08 24.09
C LYS A 114 -1.69 11.77 22.88
N LEU A 115 -2.52 12.40 22.07
CA LEU A 115 -2.16 13.15 20.88
C LEU A 115 -2.43 14.65 21.10
N SER A 116 -1.53 15.51 20.64
CA SER A 116 -1.73 16.97 20.64
C SER A 116 -0.81 17.67 19.63
N GLY A 117 -0.99 18.98 19.43
CA GLY A 117 -0.01 19.84 18.76
C GLY A 117 -0.16 20.05 17.25
N VAL A 118 -1.20 19.46 16.64
CA VAL A 118 -1.53 19.73 15.23
C VAL A 118 -2.10 21.14 15.05
N LYS A 119 -1.79 21.73 13.90
CA LYS A 119 -2.34 23.01 13.46
C LYS A 119 -2.99 22.90 12.08
N GLY A 120 -3.94 23.77 11.80
CA GLY A 120 -4.63 23.82 10.52
C GLY A 120 -4.46 25.16 9.81
N ARG A 121 -4.44 25.10 8.48
CA ARG A 121 -4.55 26.26 7.59
C ARG A 121 -5.78 26.08 6.70
N PRO A 122 -6.32 27.17 6.12
CA PRO A 122 -7.52 27.09 5.29
C PRO A 122 -7.47 25.99 4.22
N ALA A 123 -8.63 25.37 3.97
CA ALA A 123 -8.81 24.38 2.92
C ALA A 123 -8.25 24.88 1.56
N PRO A 124 -7.69 23.98 0.73
CA PRO A 124 -7.16 24.38 -0.57
C PRO A 124 -8.27 24.82 -1.52
N SER A 125 -7.98 25.74 -2.45
CA SER A 125 -8.93 26.15 -3.50
C SER A 125 -9.19 25.07 -4.56
N THR A 126 -8.41 23.98 -4.54
CA THR A 126 -8.51 22.86 -5.47
C THR A 126 -8.72 21.54 -4.76
N LEU A 127 -9.40 20.60 -5.42
CA LEU A 127 -9.55 19.21 -4.99
C LEU A 127 -8.71 18.28 -5.87
N LYS A 128 -8.22 17.16 -5.31
CA LYS A 128 -7.55 16.11 -6.07
C LYS A 128 -8.59 15.16 -6.65
N ALA A 129 -8.70 15.11 -7.97
CA ALA A 129 -9.51 14.14 -8.69
C ALA A 129 -8.64 12.98 -9.18
N LEU A 130 -9.12 11.74 -8.96
CA LEU A 130 -8.52 10.50 -9.47
C LEU A 130 -9.42 9.93 -10.55
N ILE A 131 -8.95 9.95 -11.80
CA ILE A 131 -9.68 9.44 -12.96
C ILE A 131 -9.17 8.04 -13.27
N GLY A 132 -10.02 7.05 -13.02
CA GLY A 132 -9.79 5.67 -13.42
C GLY A 132 -10.13 5.46 -14.89
N TYR A 133 -9.26 4.76 -15.63
CA TYR A 133 -9.51 4.38 -17.02
C TYR A 133 -8.98 2.98 -17.32
N GLU A 134 -9.54 2.32 -18.32
CA GLU A 134 -9.03 1.02 -18.77
C GLU A 134 -7.64 1.18 -19.39
N ASN A 135 -6.64 0.47 -18.84
CA ASN A 135 -5.25 0.61 -19.24
C ASN A 135 -4.63 -0.72 -19.71
N GLY A 136 -5.41 -1.46 -20.50
CA GLY A 136 -5.01 -2.72 -21.09
C GLY A 136 -5.14 -3.92 -20.14
N TYR A 137 -4.35 -4.96 -20.40
CA TYR A 137 -4.44 -6.25 -19.74
C TYR A 137 -3.07 -6.77 -19.31
N MET A 138 -3.03 -7.36 -18.11
CA MET A 138 -1.84 -7.99 -17.56
C MET A 138 -1.85 -9.50 -17.81
N GLY A 139 -0.82 -9.99 -18.51
CA GLY A 139 -0.42 -11.39 -18.50
C GLY A 139 0.74 -11.57 -17.53
N GLN A 140 0.79 -12.69 -16.80
CA GLN A 140 1.92 -12.97 -15.91
C GLN A 140 2.18 -14.47 -15.79
N GLY A 141 3.41 -14.81 -15.43
CA GLY A 141 3.79 -16.16 -15.04
C GLY A 141 4.88 -16.14 -13.98
N LEU A 142 4.96 -17.24 -13.23
CA LEU A 142 5.89 -17.43 -12.11
C LEU A 142 6.56 -18.79 -12.26
N VAL A 143 7.88 -18.84 -12.15
CA VAL A 143 8.66 -20.07 -12.23
C VAL A 143 9.79 -20.07 -11.21
N GLY A 144 9.89 -21.14 -10.40
CA GLY A 144 10.95 -21.33 -9.43
C GLY A 144 12.12 -22.13 -9.98
N TYR A 145 13.33 -21.80 -9.54
CA TYR A 145 14.57 -22.54 -9.81
C TYR A 145 15.32 -22.79 -8.52
N SER A 146 15.74 -24.03 -8.29
CA SER A 146 16.60 -24.37 -7.16
C SER A 146 18.09 -24.38 -7.53
N TRP A 147 18.91 -24.37 -6.49
CA TRP A 147 20.35 -24.60 -6.54
C TRP A 147 20.70 -25.91 -7.29
N PRO A 148 21.86 -26.01 -7.96
CA PRO A 148 22.88 -24.97 -8.17
C PRO A 148 22.43 -23.90 -9.16
N ASP A 149 23.08 -22.73 -9.14
CA ASP A 149 22.91 -21.67 -10.15
C ASP A 149 21.48 -21.12 -10.30
N ALA A 150 20.71 -21.06 -9.20
CA ALA A 150 19.30 -20.65 -9.20
C ALA A 150 19.07 -19.31 -9.95
N MET A 151 19.88 -18.28 -9.64
CA MET A 151 19.80 -16.98 -10.31
C MET A 151 20.15 -17.04 -11.80
N LYS A 152 21.19 -17.78 -12.18
CA LYS A 152 21.61 -17.90 -13.60
C LYS A 152 20.52 -18.57 -14.43
N LYS A 153 19.84 -19.57 -13.87
CA LYS A 153 18.69 -20.23 -14.51
C LYS A 153 17.49 -19.30 -14.64
N ALA A 154 17.17 -18.53 -13.60
CA ALA A 154 16.10 -17.55 -13.66
C ALA A 154 16.34 -16.50 -14.75
N ARG A 155 17.55 -15.92 -14.83
CA ARG A 155 17.93 -15.00 -15.91
C ARG A 155 17.85 -15.67 -17.28
N LYS A 156 18.28 -16.93 -17.39
CA LYS A 156 18.18 -17.68 -18.63
C LYS A 156 16.74 -17.92 -19.06
N ALA A 157 15.84 -18.17 -18.13
CA ALA A 157 14.42 -18.29 -18.40
C ALA A 157 13.82 -16.97 -18.89
N ASP A 158 14.17 -15.83 -18.27
CA ASP A 158 13.76 -14.51 -18.74
C ASP A 158 14.24 -14.23 -20.18
N GLU A 159 15.50 -14.56 -20.49
CA GLU A 159 16.03 -14.47 -21.87
C GLU A 159 15.21 -15.32 -22.87
N ILE A 160 14.86 -16.55 -22.50
CA ILE A 160 14.07 -17.46 -23.33
C ILE A 160 12.67 -16.88 -23.56
N ILE A 161 12.01 -16.41 -22.50
CA ILE A 161 10.67 -15.80 -22.57
C ILE A 161 10.70 -14.60 -23.50
N ARG A 162 11.66 -13.69 -23.36
CA ARG A 162 11.81 -12.51 -24.23
C ARG A 162 12.02 -12.88 -25.69
N LYS A 163 12.81 -13.92 -25.97
CA LYS A 163 12.98 -14.45 -27.33
C LYS A 163 11.68 -15.05 -27.87
N GLN A 164 10.94 -15.80 -27.06
CA GLN A 164 9.65 -16.37 -27.46
C GLN A 164 8.58 -15.30 -27.73
N ILE A 165 8.53 -14.23 -26.93
CA ILE A 165 7.67 -13.05 -27.20
C ILE A 165 7.92 -12.54 -28.62
N SER A 166 9.19 -12.33 -28.98
CA SER A 166 9.58 -11.85 -30.31
C SER A 166 9.25 -12.88 -31.42
N LEU A 167 9.66 -14.14 -31.24
CA LEU A 167 9.44 -15.21 -32.23
C LEU A 167 7.97 -15.48 -32.53
N TYR A 168 7.11 -15.38 -31.51
CA TYR A 168 5.68 -15.63 -31.67
C TYR A 168 4.87 -14.35 -31.96
N GLY A 169 5.50 -13.18 -32.07
CA GLY A 169 4.78 -11.92 -32.29
C GLY A 169 3.74 -11.66 -31.21
N ILE A 170 4.15 -11.72 -29.94
CA ILE A 170 3.31 -11.30 -28.81
C ILE A 170 3.57 -9.81 -28.59
N GLU A 171 2.61 -8.97 -28.94
CA GLU A 171 2.72 -7.52 -28.81
C GLU A 171 2.56 -7.08 -27.35
N VAL A 172 3.67 -6.70 -26.72
CA VAL A 172 3.71 -6.21 -25.34
C VAL A 172 4.04 -4.73 -25.33
N GLU A 173 3.35 -3.96 -24.48
CA GLU A 173 3.63 -2.53 -24.27
C GLU A 173 4.67 -2.32 -23.17
N GLU A 174 4.60 -3.14 -22.11
CA GLU A 174 5.55 -3.14 -21.01
C GLU A 174 5.84 -4.57 -20.56
N ILE A 175 7.04 -4.78 -20.02
CA ILE A 175 7.47 -6.05 -19.44
C ILE A 175 8.29 -5.79 -18.17
N LEU A 176 7.92 -6.47 -17.09
CA LEU A 176 8.61 -6.43 -15.81
C LEU A 176 9.02 -7.84 -15.41
N SER A 177 10.29 -8.02 -15.10
CA SER A 177 10.86 -9.27 -14.58
C SER A 177 11.31 -9.03 -13.15
N GLU A 178 10.86 -9.88 -12.23
CA GLU A 178 11.16 -9.79 -10.81
C GLU A 178 11.73 -11.11 -10.31
N TYR A 179 12.68 -11.01 -9.39
CA TYR A 179 13.35 -12.13 -8.78
C TYR A 179 12.93 -12.22 -7.31
N VAL A 180 11.84 -12.95 -7.07
CA VAL A 180 11.26 -13.16 -5.73
C VAL A 180 12.20 -14.02 -4.91
N GLY A 181 12.52 -13.54 -3.70
CA GLY A 181 13.58 -14.07 -2.84
C GLY A 181 14.94 -13.39 -2.99
N TYR A 182 15.10 -12.49 -3.98
CA TYR A 182 16.33 -11.71 -4.17
C TYR A 182 16.09 -10.22 -3.94
N ASN A 183 15.30 -9.57 -4.79
CA ASN A 183 15.07 -8.12 -4.68
C ASN A 183 13.70 -7.65 -5.18
N SER A 184 12.70 -8.53 -5.33
CA SER A 184 11.40 -8.18 -5.94
C SER A 184 10.62 -7.09 -5.20
N ILE A 185 10.80 -6.94 -3.88
CA ILE A 185 10.05 -5.94 -3.08
C ILE A 185 10.83 -4.62 -2.99
N HIS A 186 12.06 -4.67 -2.48
CA HIS A 186 12.89 -3.46 -2.28
C HIS A 186 13.58 -2.97 -3.55
N GLY A 187 13.57 -3.76 -4.63
CA GLY A 187 14.23 -3.41 -5.88
C GLY A 187 15.71 -3.05 -5.67
N PRO A 188 16.18 -1.92 -6.22
CA PRO A 188 17.55 -1.43 -6.03
C PRO A 188 17.96 -1.13 -4.58
N LEU A 189 16.99 -0.99 -3.66
CA LEU A 189 17.24 -0.74 -2.24
C LEU A 189 17.46 -2.02 -1.44
N ALA A 190 17.31 -3.20 -2.07
CA ALA A 190 17.60 -4.47 -1.42
C ALA A 190 19.09 -4.55 -1.05
N ARG A 191 19.40 -5.15 0.10
CA ARG A 191 20.78 -5.47 0.44
C ARG A 191 21.32 -6.49 -0.56
N PRO A 192 22.58 -6.36 -1.03
CA PRO A 192 23.18 -7.36 -1.91
C PRO A 192 23.17 -8.75 -1.26
N VAL A 193 22.83 -9.76 -2.05
CA VAL A 193 22.86 -11.18 -1.65
C VAL A 193 23.82 -11.92 -2.57
N ASP A 194 24.55 -12.89 -2.02
CA ASP A 194 25.41 -13.76 -2.81
C ASP A 194 24.58 -14.70 -3.69
N GLU A 195 24.57 -14.41 -4.99
CA GLU A 195 23.77 -15.12 -5.99
C GLU A 195 24.22 -16.58 -6.20
N GLU A 196 25.48 -16.90 -5.93
CA GLU A 196 26.01 -18.26 -6.13
C GLU A 196 25.49 -19.23 -5.06
N ASN A 197 25.12 -18.69 -3.90
CA ASN A 197 24.70 -19.45 -2.72
C ASN A 197 23.18 -19.36 -2.46
N LEU A 198 22.38 -18.90 -3.42
CA LEU A 198 20.93 -18.93 -3.32
C LEU A 198 20.40 -20.38 -3.43
N ASN A 199 19.66 -20.82 -2.41
CA ASN A 199 19.01 -22.15 -2.40
C ASN A 199 17.92 -22.26 -3.47
N GLU A 200 17.15 -21.20 -3.64
CA GLU A 200 16.07 -21.11 -4.62
C GLU A 200 15.76 -19.66 -4.97
N ILE A 201 15.12 -19.46 -6.11
CA ILE A 201 14.60 -18.16 -6.54
C ILE A 201 13.39 -18.35 -7.43
N TYR A 202 12.46 -17.41 -7.37
CA TYR A 202 11.33 -17.38 -8.28
C TYR A 202 11.46 -16.21 -9.27
N LEU A 203 11.41 -16.51 -10.56
CA LEU A 203 11.22 -15.52 -11.61
C LEU A 203 9.72 -15.28 -11.79
N ARG A 204 9.27 -14.05 -11.52
CA ARG A 204 7.97 -13.55 -11.99
C ARG A 204 8.22 -12.69 -13.21
N VAL A 205 7.49 -12.93 -14.30
CA VAL A 205 7.43 -11.98 -15.42
C VAL A 205 5.99 -11.56 -15.63
N ALA A 206 5.76 -10.26 -15.67
CA ALA A 206 4.48 -9.64 -15.98
C ALA A 206 4.62 -8.79 -17.24
N VAL A 207 3.58 -8.79 -18.07
CA VAL A 207 3.49 -7.96 -19.28
C VAL A 207 2.19 -7.18 -19.28
N ARG A 208 2.24 -5.96 -19.83
CA ARG A 208 1.05 -5.18 -20.18
C ARG A 208 0.82 -5.25 -21.68
N THR A 209 -0.43 -5.49 -22.08
CA THR A 209 -0.85 -5.65 -23.48
C THR A 209 -2.12 -4.85 -23.74
N LYS A 210 -2.37 -4.50 -25.00
CA LYS A 210 -3.59 -3.75 -25.38
C LYS A 210 -4.86 -4.57 -25.24
N ASP A 211 -4.80 -5.85 -25.52
CA ASP A 211 -5.97 -6.74 -25.55
C ASP A 211 -5.76 -8.02 -24.72
N ARG A 212 -6.87 -8.54 -24.20
CA ARG A 212 -6.89 -9.71 -23.33
C ARG A 212 -6.28 -10.95 -23.99
N LYS A 213 -6.56 -11.16 -25.29
CA LYS A 213 -6.13 -12.37 -26.01
C LYS A 213 -4.61 -12.41 -26.14
N THR A 214 -3.96 -11.27 -26.32
CA THR A 214 -2.49 -11.17 -26.34
C THR A 214 -1.90 -11.48 -24.96
N ALA A 215 -2.46 -10.96 -23.87
CA ALA A 215 -2.05 -11.36 -22.50
C ALA A 215 -2.23 -12.86 -22.24
N GLU A 216 -3.31 -13.49 -22.75
CA GLU A 216 -3.56 -14.93 -22.58
C GLU A 216 -2.52 -15.80 -23.32
N ARG A 217 -1.97 -15.30 -24.44
CA ARG A 217 -0.88 -15.98 -25.16
C ARG A 217 0.42 -15.98 -24.35
N PHE A 218 0.70 -14.89 -23.63
CA PHE A 218 1.93 -14.76 -22.84
C PHE A 218 2.07 -15.83 -21.75
N GLY A 219 0.99 -16.10 -20.99
CA GLY A 219 1.02 -17.12 -19.93
C GLY A 219 1.40 -18.52 -20.45
N ARG A 220 1.12 -18.82 -21.72
CA ARG A 220 1.42 -20.11 -22.36
C ARG A 220 2.91 -20.34 -22.63
N LEU A 221 3.75 -19.31 -22.47
CA LEU A 221 5.21 -19.44 -22.61
C LEU A 221 5.86 -20.18 -21.43
N PHE A 222 5.19 -20.21 -20.27
CA PHE A 222 5.77 -20.76 -19.04
C PHE A 222 5.72 -22.28 -18.93
N PRO A 223 4.59 -22.97 -19.18
CA PRO A 223 4.53 -24.43 -19.01
C PRO A 223 5.61 -25.22 -19.79
N PRO A 224 5.95 -24.86 -21.05
CA PRO A 224 7.02 -25.54 -21.77
C PRO A 224 8.40 -25.45 -21.12
N LEU A 225 8.68 -24.42 -20.31
CA LEU A 225 9.97 -24.27 -19.63
C LEU A 225 10.26 -25.42 -18.66
N ALA A 226 9.24 -26.14 -18.20
CA ALA A 226 9.42 -27.25 -17.27
C ALA A 226 10.26 -28.40 -17.84
N LEU A 227 10.17 -28.62 -19.16
CA LEU A 227 10.88 -29.71 -19.83
C LEU A 227 11.83 -29.20 -20.93
N ASN A 228 11.64 -27.96 -21.40
CA ASN A 228 12.41 -27.36 -22.49
C ASN A 228 13.20 -26.10 -22.05
N GLY A 229 13.30 -25.85 -20.75
CA GLY A 229 13.98 -24.70 -20.16
C GLY A 229 15.18 -25.08 -19.27
N PRO A 230 15.70 -24.13 -18.48
CA PRO A 230 16.73 -24.39 -17.49
C PRO A 230 16.31 -25.49 -16.48
N PRO A 231 17.25 -26.29 -15.94
CA PRO A 231 16.93 -27.45 -15.12
C PRO A 231 16.56 -27.10 -13.68
N PHE A 232 16.03 -28.08 -12.94
CA PHE A 232 15.61 -27.98 -11.53
C PHE A 232 14.53 -26.92 -11.30
N ILE A 233 13.50 -26.98 -12.14
CA ILE A 233 12.29 -26.18 -11.99
C ILE A 233 11.46 -26.66 -10.80
N GLY A 234 10.87 -25.72 -10.07
CA GLY A 234 9.91 -25.95 -8.99
C GLY A 234 8.88 -24.84 -8.92
N GLY A 235 7.80 -25.05 -8.16
CA GLY A 235 6.84 -23.98 -7.85
C GLY A 235 6.23 -23.28 -9.07
N LEU A 236 6.01 -24.01 -10.17
CA LEU A 236 5.39 -23.45 -11.36
C LEU A 236 3.91 -23.14 -11.07
N SER A 237 3.63 -21.92 -10.62
CA SER A 237 2.27 -21.39 -10.56
C SER A 237 1.89 -20.91 -11.96
N GLY A 238 1.47 -21.89 -12.76
CA GLY A 238 1.13 -21.74 -14.16
C GLY A 238 -0.05 -20.81 -14.38
N MET A 239 0.11 -19.89 -15.33
CA MET A 239 -0.95 -19.15 -16.02
C MET A 239 -1.98 -18.50 -15.08
N PHE A 240 -1.55 -17.46 -14.37
CA PHE A 240 -2.50 -16.58 -13.69
C PHE A 240 -3.57 -16.10 -14.68
N SER A 241 -4.80 -15.96 -14.19
CA SER A 241 -5.86 -15.34 -14.98
C SER A 241 -5.43 -13.95 -15.43
N VAL A 242 -5.70 -13.65 -16.71
CA VAL A 242 -5.47 -12.30 -17.23
C VAL A 242 -6.34 -11.32 -16.46
N ARG A 243 -5.72 -10.22 -16.01
CA ARG A 243 -6.40 -9.14 -15.30
C ARG A 243 -6.51 -7.93 -16.20
N GLN A 244 -7.67 -7.30 -16.23
CA GLN A 244 -7.78 -5.95 -16.79
C GLN A 244 -7.07 -4.98 -15.84
N LEU A 245 -6.27 -4.09 -16.39
CA LEU A 245 -5.57 -3.07 -15.63
C LEU A 245 -6.39 -1.78 -15.65
N LEU A 246 -6.45 -1.12 -14.49
CA LEU A 246 -6.96 0.24 -14.38
C LEU A 246 -5.77 1.19 -14.27
N GLY A 247 -5.71 2.16 -15.18
CA GLY A 247 -4.82 3.31 -15.05
C GLY A 247 -5.47 4.37 -14.16
N LEU A 248 -4.63 5.13 -13.47
CA LEU A 248 -5.07 6.26 -12.65
C LEU A 248 -4.42 7.52 -13.19
N TRP A 249 -5.24 8.50 -13.52
CA TRP A 249 -4.80 9.84 -13.88
C TRP A 249 -5.20 10.81 -12.77
N SER A 250 -4.22 11.46 -12.15
CA SER A 250 -4.44 12.40 -11.04
C SER A 250 -4.36 13.84 -11.53
N ILE A 251 -5.35 14.66 -11.18
CA ILE A 251 -5.35 16.11 -11.47
C ILE A 251 -5.88 16.90 -10.28
N LEU A 252 -5.54 18.18 -10.23
CA LEU A 252 -6.21 19.15 -9.39
C LEU A 252 -7.32 19.83 -10.18
N ILE A 253 -8.52 19.93 -9.60
CA ILE A 253 -9.67 20.63 -10.17
C ILE A 253 -10.13 21.75 -9.23
N PRO A 254 -10.73 22.83 -9.74
CA PRO A 254 -11.33 23.85 -8.89
C PRO A 254 -12.44 23.26 -8.01
N ARG A 255 -12.43 23.61 -6.72
CA ARG A 255 -13.37 23.09 -5.71
C ARG A 255 -14.83 23.39 -6.06
N GLU A 256 -15.08 24.57 -6.61
CA GLU A 256 -16.40 25.06 -6.98
C GLU A 256 -17.09 24.22 -8.07
N TRP A 257 -16.34 23.41 -8.83
CA TRP A 257 -16.93 22.48 -9.81
C TRP A 257 -17.66 21.31 -9.12
N VAL A 258 -17.27 20.98 -7.90
CA VAL A 258 -17.77 19.83 -7.14
C VAL A 258 -18.74 20.27 -6.04
N GLU A 259 -18.34 21.19 -5.17
CA GLU A 259 -19.08 21.49 -3.94
C GLU A 259 -20.50 21.99 -4.16
N GLY A 260 -20.73 22.80 -5.21
CA GLY A 260 -22.06 23.28 -5.57
C GLY A 260 -23.05 22.15 -5.96
N GLN A 261 -22.57 20.93 -6.14
CA GLN A 261 -23.36 19.75 -6.50
C GLN A 261 -23.50 18.74 -5.35
N ILE A 262 -22.86 18.98 -4.19
CA ILE A 262 -22.90 18.05 -3.06
C ILE A 262 -24.23 18.21 -2.31
N SER A 263 -24.95 17.11 -2.11
CA SER A 263 -26.10 17.03 -1.23
C SER A 263 -25.82 16.04 -0.10
N VAL A 264 -25.92 16.50 1.16
CA VAL A 264 -25.75 15.65 2.34
C VAL A 264 -27.13 15.39 2.96
N SER A 265 -27.45 14.11 3.18
CA SER A 265 -28.61 13.68 3.96
C SER A 265 -28.14 12.89 5.17
N VAL A 266 -28.63 13.24 6.36
CA VAL A 266 -28.36 12.51 7.61
C VAL A 266 -29.56 11.63 7.91
N GLU A 267 -29.33 10.31 7.98
CA GLU A 267 -30.36 9.35 8.37
C GLU A 267 -30.07 8.85 9.79
N GLU A 268 -31.01 9.06 10.71
CA GLU A 268 -30.94 8.51 12.07
C GLU A 268 -31.36 7.04 12.02
N VAL A 269 -30.39 6.13 12.16
CA VAL A 269 -30.67 4.69 12.27
C VAL A 269 -31.07 4.40 13.71
N ARG A 270 -32.37 4.19 13.93
CA ARG A 270 -32.97 3.83 15.24
C ARG A 270 -32.94 2.33 15.51
#